data_AF-A0A180EUE6-F1
#
_entry.id   AF-A0A180EUE6-F1
#
_cell.length_a   1.000
_cell.length_b   1.000
_cell.length_c   1.000
_cell.angle_alpha   90.00
_cell.angle_beta   90.00
_cell.angle_gamma   90.00
#
_symmetry.space_group_name_H-M   'P 1'
#
loop_
_entity.id
_entity.type
_entity.pdbx_description
1 polymer ?
#
loop_
_entity_poly.entity_id
_entity_poly.type
_entity_poly.pdbx_seq_one_letter_code
_entity_poly.pdbx_strand_id
1 'polypeptide(L)'
;MKKQKKSIKIHRTHKFAERDMQEYQKLTKQPILFVRHLTKKYFGKSQPAVNDISFDVYPGEFHAFIGANGAGKTTTIKSLIGAYVNWKGTVLINGIKNVKEDAKKKLGYIPETARFPDKFSALQYLIWMVMLSGLNAHDAKKYSVAKLKEMHM
;
A
#
# COMPACT_ATOMS: atom_id res chain seq x y z
N MET A 1 -5.46 36.62 -7.49
CA MET A 1 -4.26 35.81 -7.19
C MET A 1 -4.49 34.35 -7.60
N LYS A 2 -3.84 33.87 -8.68
CA LYS A 2 -3.96 32.48 -9.15
C LYS A 2 -3.12 31.56 -8.24
N LYS A 3 -3.76 30.76 -7.37
CA LYS A 3 -3.06 29.72 -6.59
C LYS A 3 -2.63 28.58 -7.52
N GLN A 4 -1.33 28.37 -7.67
CA GLN A 4 -0.74 27.22 -8.37
C GLN A 4 -1.27 25.90 -7.79
N LYS A 5 -1.78 25.02 -8.65
CA LYS A 5 -2.24 23.68 -8.30
C LYS A 5 -1.03 22.83 -7.87
N LYS A 6 -0.98 22.43 -6.59
CA LYS A 6 0.03 21.47 -6.10
C LYS A 6 -0.37 20.06 -6.57
N SER A 7 0.35 19.51 -7.55
CA SER A 7 0.11 18.17 -8.10
C SER A 7 1.09 17.14 -7.51
N ILE A 8 0.62 15.90 -7.30
CA ILE A 8 1.48 14.76 -6.96
C ILE A 8 2.08 14.20 -8.24
N LYS A 9 3.38 13.89 -8.27
CA LYS A 9 4.02 13.14 -9.36
C LYS A 9 4.31 11.72 -8.89
N ILE A 10 4.04 10.73 -9.74
CA ILE A 10 4.37 9.31 -9.50
C ILE A 10 5.66 9.01 -10.25
N HIS A 11 6.68 8.55 -9.54
CA HIS A 11 7.96 8.14 -10.12
C HIS A 11 8.08 6.61 -10.08
N ARG A 12 8.53 6.01 -11.19
CA ARG A 12 8.82 4.58 -11.31
C ARG A 12 10.33 4.37 -11.23
N THR A 13 10.76 3.34 -10.53
CA THR A 13 12.18 2.96 -10.46
C THR A 13 12.31 1.45 -10.62
N HIS A 14 13.32 0.99 -11.36
CA HIS A 14 13.61 -0.43 -11.57
C HIS A 14 14.80 -0.83 -10.68
N LYS A 15 14.58 -1.59 -9.61
CA LYS A 15 15.68 -2.25 -8.86
C LYS A 15 15.25 -3.60 -8.27
N PHE A 16 15.42 -4.64 -9.06
CA PHE A 16 15.74 -6.04 -8.73
C PHE A 16 16.20 -6.71 -10.05
N ALA A 17 16.91 -7.85 -10.03
CA ALA A 17 17.60 -8.43 -11.19
C ALA A 17 16.76 -8.42 -12.49
N GLU A 18 17.26 -7.75 -13.54
CA GLU A 18 16.51 -7.43 -14.77
C GLU A 18 15.95 -8.66 -15.49
N ARG A 19 16.58 -9.83 -15.33
CA ARG A 19 16.17 -11.11 -15.94
C ARG A 19 14.87 -11.65 -15.34
N ASP A 20 14.74 -11.65 -14.02
CA ASP A 20 13.55 -12.17 -13.33
C ASP A 20 12.33 -11.30 -13.63
N MET A 21 12.54 -10.00 -13.83
CA MET A 21 11.47 -9.02 -14.05
C MET A 21 10.80 -9.15 -15.42
N GLN A 22 11.56 -9.46 -16.48
CA GLN A 22 10.99 -9.65 -17.83
C GLN A 22 10.13 -10.92 -17.92
N GLU A 23 10.53 -11.98 -17.21
CA GLU A 23 9.80 -13.24 -17.17
C GLU A 23 8.53 -13.11 -16.32
N TYR A 24 8.61 -12.43 -15.17
CA TYR A 24 7.43 -12.12 -14.34
C TYR A 24 6.42 -11.21 -15.07
N GLN A 25 6.88 -10.16 -15.75
CA GLN A 25 6.02 -9.27 -16.53
C GLN A 25 5.36 -9.98 -17.72
N LYS A 26 6.06 -10.94 -18.36
CA LYS A 26 5.47 -11.78 -19.41
C LYS A 26 4.34 -12.68 -18.88
N LEU A 27 4.45 -13.17 -17.65
CA LEU A 27 3.47 -14.07 -17.02
C LEU A 27 2.23 -13.31 -16.49
N THR A 28 2.35 -12.04 -16.11
CA THR A 28 1.26 -11.26 -15.52
C THR A 28 0.91 -10.03 -16.36
N LYS A 29 0.00 -10.17 -17.33
CA LYS A 29 -0.51 -9.04 -18.14
C LYS A 29 -1.39 -8.04 -17.38
N GLN A 30 -1.69 -8.30 -16.09
CA GLN A 30 -2.64 -7.52 -15.29
C GLN A 30 -1.94 -6.73 -14.19
N PRO A 31 -2.34 -5.47 -13.93
CA PRO A 31 -1.78 -4.68 -12.83
C PRO A 31 -2.20 -5.23 -11.46
N ILE A 32 -1.28 -5.19 -10.51
CA ILE A 32 -1.55 -5.52 -9.09
C ILE A 32 -2.27 -4.39 -8.37
N LEU A 33 -2.10 -3.15 -8.84
CA LEU A 33 -2.85 -1.99 -8.40
C LEU A 33 -3.36 -1.24 -9.62
N PHE A 34 -4.67 -1.14 -9.74
CA PHE A 34 -5.35 -0.42 -10.81
C PHE A 34 -6.14 0.74 -10.22
N VAL A 35 -5.83 1.96 -10.65
CA VAL A 35 -6.45 3.19 -10.14
C VAL A 35 -6.99 4.01 -11.30
N ARG A 36 -8.28 4.35 -11.25
CA ARG A 36 -8.92 5.24 -12.23
C ARG A 36 -9.75 6.30 -11.54
N HIS A 37 -9.55 7.54 -11.94
CA HIS A 37 -10.31 8.71 -11.53
C HIS A 37 -10.42 8.90 -10.00
N LEU A 38 -9.37 8.51 -9.26
CA LEU A 38 -9.37 8.59 -7.81
C LEU A 38 -9.45 10.05 -7.38
N THR A 39 -10.57 10.42 -6.77
CA THR A 39 -10.80 11.76 -6.23
C THR A 39 -11.23 11.65 -4.77
N LYS A 40 -10.48 12.31 -3.88
CA LYS A 40 -10.78 12.37 -2.44
C LYS A 40 -10.91 13.82 -1.99
N LYS A 41 -12.08 14.15 -1.46
CA LYS A 41 -12.39 15.44 -0.85
C LYS A 41 -12.74 15.22 0.62
N TYR A 42 -12.20 16.05 1.50
CA TYR A 42 -12.57 16.05 2.92
C TYR A 42 -13.81 16.91 3.12
N PHE A 43 -14.63 16.53 4.10
CA PHE A 43 -15.83 17.29 4.47
C PHE A 43 -15.47 18.73 4.83
N GLY A 44 -16.29 19.69 4.42
CA GLY A 44 -16.08 21.12 4.67
C GLY A 44 -14.91 21.77 3.92
N LYS A 45 -14.15 21.03 3.10
CA LYS A 45 -13.09 21.63 2.26
C LYS A 45 -13.66 22.04 0.90
N SER A 46 -13.24 23.17 0.36
CA SER A 46 -13.65 23.61 -0.99
C SER A 46 -12.97 22.80 -2.08
N GLN A 47 -11.68 22.52 -1.91
CA GLN A 47 -10.85 21.78 -2.86
C GLN A 47 -10.63 20.31 -2.45
N PRO A 48 -10.56 19.38 -3.42
CA PRO A 48 -10.18 18.00 -3.16
C PRO A 48 -8.70 17.89 -2.75
N ALA A 49 -8.41 16.93 -1.87
CA ALA A 49 -7.04 16.61 -1.47
C ALA A 49 -6.34 15.67 -2.46
N VAL A 50 -7.11 14.90 -3.22
CA VAL A 50 -6.66 14.12 -4.38
C VAL A 50 -7.67 14.38 -5.48
N ASN A 51 -7.22 14.77 -6.67
CA ASN A 51 -8.08 15.20 -7.76
C ASN A 51 -7.81 14.39 -9.03
N ASP A 52 -8.69 13.45 -9.32
CA ASP A 52 -8.76 12.70 -10.58
C ASP A 52 -7.44 12.06 -11.01
N ILE A 53 -6.83 11.25 -10.14
CA ILE A 53 -5.59 10.53 -10.49
C ILE A 53 -5.90 9.14 -11.04
N SER A 54 -5.14 8.74 -12.05
CA SER A 54 -5.24 7.43 -12.71
C SER A 54 -3.84 6.90 -12.97
N PHE A 55 -3.57 5.66 -12.56
CA PHE A 55 -2.30 4.98 -12.78
C PHE A 55 -2.44 3.47 -12.53
N ASP A 56 -1.47 2.72 -13.04
CA ASP A 56 -1.33 1.28 -12.84
C ASP A 56 0.04 0.96 -12.25
N VAL A 57 0.08 -0.06 -11.39
CA VAL A 57 1.30 -0.68 -10.87
C VAL A 57 1.28 -2.16 -11.25
N TYR A 58 2.35 -2.61 -11.90
CA TYR A 58 2.54 -4.00 -12.30
C TYR A 58 3.41 -4.76 -11.28
N PRO A 59 3.34 -6.10 -11.27
CA PRO A 59 4.22 -6.91 -10.43
C PRO A 59 5.69 -6.54 -10.53
N GLY A 60 6.35 -6.46 -9.38
CA GLY A 60 7.77 -6.13 -9.26
C GLY A 60 8.12 -4.64 -9.42
N GLU A 61 7.18 -3.79 -9.82
CA GLU A 61 7.47 -2.36 -9.98
C GLU A 61 7.59 -1.64 -8.63
N PHE A 62 8.57 -0.73 -8.54
CA PHE A 62 8.68 0.22 -7.43
C PHE A 62 8.17 1.60 -7.85
N HIS A 63 7.26 2.16 -7.04
CA HIS A 63 6.65 3.46 -7.29
C HIS A 63 6.75 4.36 -6.06
N ALA A 64 6.99 5.65 -6.29
CA ALA A 64 7.02 6.66 -5.25
C ALA A 64 6.14 7.87 -5.60
N PHE A 65 5.36 8.34 -4.63
CA PHE A 65 4.65 9.62 -4.72
C PHE A 65 5.57 10.74 -4.23
N ILE A 66 5.92 11.67 -5.13
CA ILE A 66 6.81 12.81 -4.81
C ILE A 66 6.03 14.11 -4.97
N GLY A 67 6.17 15.01 -3.97
CA GLY A 67 5.52 16.32 -3.97
C GLY A 67 5.60 17.00 -2.61
N ALA A 68 5.28 18.30 -2.56
CA ALA A 68 5.31 19.09 -1.33
C ALA A 68 4.30 18.59 -0.26
N ASN A 69 4.43 19.11 0.96
CA ASN A 69 3.43 18.89 2.01
C ASN A 69 2.05 19.43 1.57
N GLY A 70 1.02 18.63 1.84
CA GLY A 70 -0.35 18.91 1.39
C GLY A 70 -0.65 18.59 -0.08
N ALA A 71 0.29 18.02 -0.85
CA ALA A 71 0.01 17.61 -2.23
C ALA A 71 -1.00 16.44 -2.33
N GLY A 72 -1.24 15.70 -1.23
CA GLY A 72 -2.19 14.59 -1.18
C GLY A 72 -1.56 13.19 -1.16
N LYS A 73 -0.24 13.07 -0.95
CA LYS A 73 0.49 11.78 -0.91
C LYS A 73 -0.10 10.79 0.10
N THR A 74 -0.16 11.19 1.37
CA THR A 74 -0.72 10.36 2.44
C THR A 74 -2.21 10.09 2.24
N THR A 75 -2.97 11.09 1.74
CA THR A 75 -4.39 10.90 1.40
C THR A 75 -4.56 9.85 0.30
N THR A 76 -3.70 9.87 -0.71
CA THR A 76 -3.69 8.87 -1.79
C THR A 76 -3.42 7.49 -1.21
N ILE A 77 -2.31 7.30 -0.49
CA ILE A 77 -1.96 6.00 0.13
C ILE A 77 -3.12 5.48 1.01
N LYS A 78 -3.67 6.33 1.89
CA LYS A 78 -4.77 5.93 2.77
C LYS A 78 -6.08 5.62 2.03
N SER A 79 -6.33 6.25 0.89
CA SER A 79 -7.43 5.86 -0.01
C SER A 79 -7.16 4.53 -0.71
N LEU A 80 -5.93 4.26 -1.13
CA LEU A 80 -5.55 3.00 -1.80
C LEU A 80 -5.72 1.80 -0.86
N ILE A 81 -5.21 1.90 0.38
CA ILE A 81 -5.33 0.83 1.38
C ILE A 81 -6.76 0.68 1.94
N GLY A 82 -7.71 1.52 1.51
CA GLY A 82 -9.10 1.49 1.95
C GLY A 82 -9.33 2.04 3.37
N ALA A 83 -8.37 2.74 3.97
CA ALA A 83 -8.50 3.35 5.30
C ALA A 83 -9.38 4.61 5.29
N TYR A 84 -9.37 5.36 4.18
CA TYR A 84 -10.29 6.48 3.99
C TYR A 84 -11.48 6.06 3.14
N VAL A 85 -12.67 6.14 3.74
CA VAL A 85 -13.96 5.97 3.06
C VAL A 85 -14.37 7.28 2.37
N ASN A 86 -15.30 7.23 1.41
CA ASN A 86 -15.81 8.40 0.65
C ASN A 86 -14.78 9.05 -0.31
N TRP A 87 -14.37 8.30 -1.34
CA TRP A 87 -13.67 8.78 -2.54
C TRP A 87 -14.44 8.35 -3.79
N LYS A 88 -14.21 9.04 -4.91
CA LYS A 88 -14.76 8.68 -6.23
C LYS A 88 -13.71 7.94 -7.05
N GLY A 89 -14.14 7.22 -8.07
CA GLY A 89 -13.28 6.46 -8.97
C GLY A 89 -13.27 4.96 -8.66
N THR A 90 -12.26 4.27 -9.17
CA THR A 90 -12.07 2.82 -9.02
C THR A 90 -10.65 2.54 -8.52
N VAL A 91 -10.55 1.72 -7.48
CA VAL A 91 -9.28 1.19 -6.95
C VAL A 91 -9.41 -0.32 -6.82
N LEU A 92 -8.60 -1.06 -7.56
CA LEU A 92 -8.53 -2.52 -7.50
C LEU A 92 -7.13 -2.97 -7.07
N ILE A 93 -7.07 -3.93 -6.17
CA ILE A 93 -5.86 -4.63 -5.73
C ILE A 93 -6.00 -6.08 -6.19
N ASN A 94 -5.11 -6.53 -7.08
CA ASN A 94 -5.18 -7.83 -7.76
C ASN A 94 -6.58 -8.10 -8.33
N GLY A 95 -7.16 -7.11 -9.02
CA GLY A 95 -8.52 -7.17 -9.61
C GLY A 95 -9.68 -7.04 -8.62
N ILE A 96 -9.43 -6.95 -7.31
CA ILE A 96 -10.47 -6.89 -6.27
C ILE A 96 -10.60 -5.46 -5.76
N LYS A 97 -11.84 -4.95 -5.61
CA LYS A 97 -12.09 -3.63 -4.99
C LYS A 97 -11.40 -3.54 -3.62
N ASN A 98 -10.59 -2.51 -3.43
CA ASN A 98 -9.74 -2.33 -2.24
C ASN A 98 -10.48 -2.30 -0.89
N VAL A 99 -11.78 -2.02 -0.89
CA VAL A 99 -12.62 -2.04 0.32
C VAL A 99 -12.93 -3.45 0.83
N LYS A 100 -12.80 -4.48 -0.02
CA LYS A 100 -13.07 -5.88 0.35
C LYS A 100 -11.93 -6.48 1.17
N GLU A 101 -12.28 -7.43 2.04
CA GLU A 101 -11.31 -8.14 2.88
C GLU A 101 -10.24 -8.87 2.07
N ASP A 102 -10.65 -9.56 0.99
CA ASP A 102 -9.72 -10.30 0.12
C ASP A 102 -8.67 -9.42 -0.56
N ALA A 103 -8.98 -8.15 -0.81
CA ALA A 103 -8.02 -7.17 -1.30
C ALA A 103 -7.01 -6.80 -0.20
N LYS A 104 -7.50 -6.62 1.04
CA LYS A 104 -6.67 -6.25 2.20
C LYS A 104 -5.70 -7.38 2.59
N LYS A 105 -6.11 -8.65 2.48
CA LYS A 105 -5.25 -9.82 2.71
C LYS A 105 -4.03 -9.86 1.77
N LYS A 106 -4.09 -9.19 0.62
CA LYS A 106 -3.03 -9.12 -0.39
C LYS A 106 -2.15 -7.87 -0.27
N LEU A 107 -2.37 -7.05 0.76
CA LEU A 107 -1.73 -5.74 0.91
C LEU A 107 -1.01 -5.63 2.26
N GLY A 108 0.29 -5.32 2.21
CA GLY A 108 1.05 -4.86 3.37
C GLY A 108 1.01 -3.34 3.49
N TYR A 109 0.89 -2.81 4.70
CA TYR A 109 0.95 -1.37 4.97
C TYR A 109 1.86 -1.07 6.15
N ILE A 110 2.83 -0.19 5.93
CA ILE A 110 3.71 0.34 6.97
C ILE A 110 3.37 1.82 7.14
N PRO A 111 2.83 2.24 8.30
CA PRO A 111 2.51 3.63 8.54
C PRO A 111 3.78 4.46 8.77
N GLU A 112 3.67 5.77 8.51
CA GLU A 112 4.72 6.76 8.81
C GLU A 112 5.14 6.74 10.28
N THR A 113 4.17 6.56 11.18
CA THR A 113 4.42 6.36 12.61
C THR A 113 3.94 4.96 12.99
N ALA A 114 4.89 4.02 13.11
CA ALA A 114 4.62 2.69 13.65
C ALA A 114 4.73 2.75 15.19
N ARG A 115 3.61 2.54 15.88
CA ARG A 115 3.58 2.37 17.34
C ARG A 115 3.57 0.89 17.65
N PHE A 116 4.62 0.43 18.33
CA PHE A 116 4.73 -0.93 18.82
C PHE A 116 4.35 -0.96 20.31
N PRO A 117 3.69 -2.03 20.79
CA PRO A 117 3.42 -2.17 22.23
C PRO A 117 4.72 -2.31 23.03
N ASP A 118 4.91 -1.46 24.05
CA ASP A 118 6.16 -1.42 24.83
C ASP A 118 6.45 -2.72 25.61
N LYS A 119 5.41 -3.50 25.91
CA LYS A 119 5.51 -4.74 26.70
C LYS A 119 5.76 -5.99 25.86
N PHE A 120 5.99 -5.85 24.56
CA PHE A 120 6.15 -6.97 23.63
C PHE A 120 7.54 -6.97 23.02
N SER A 121 8.23 -8.11 23.08
CA SER A 121 9.40 -8.34 22.22
C SER A 121 8.99 -8.40 20.75
N ALA A 122 9.94 -8.17 19.83
CA ALA A 122 9.72 -8.27 18.39
C ALA A 122 9.13 -9.64 18.00
N LEU A 123 9.64 -10.74 18.58
CA LEU A 123 9.12 -12.08 18.36
C LEU A 123 7.67 -12.21 18.83
N GLN A 124 7.35 -11.75 20.04
CA GLN A 124 5.98 -11.80 20.55
C GLN A 124 5.04 -11.00 19.64
N TYR A 125 5.40 -9.76 19.30
CA TYR A 125 4.58 -8.93 18.42
C TYR A 125 4.35 -9.62 17.06
N LEU A 126 5.40 -10.21 16.47
CA LEU A 126 5.28 -10.90 15.20
C LEU A 126 4.39 -12.15 15.28
N ILE A 127 4.52 -12.96 16.34
CA ILE A 127 3.61 -14.11 16.59
C ILE A 127 2.16 -13.64 16.63
N TRP A 128 1.87 -12.56 17.36
CA TRP A 128 0.52 -12.01 17.45
C TRP A 128 0.00 -11.54 16.09
N MET A 129 0.81 -10.85 15.29
CA MET A 129 0.42 -10.42 13.95
C MET A 129 0.12 -11.59 13.00
N VAL A 130 0.89 -12.69 13.11
CA VAL A 130 0.68 -13.91 12.31
C VAL A 130 -0.54 -14.70 12.78
N MET A 131 -0.85 -14.69 14.08
CA MET A 131 -2.09 -15.27 14.58
C MET A 131 -3.31 -14.48 14.07
N LEU A 132 -3.22 -13.15 14.05
CA LEU A 132 -4.28 -12.29 13.51
C LEU A 132 -4.50 -12.48 12.00
N SER A 133 -3.50 -12.99 11.26
CA SER A 133 -3.66 -13.35 9.86
C SER A 133 -4.28 -14.74 9.64
N GLY A 134 -4.52 -15.51 10.72
CA GLY A 134 -5.29 -16.76 10.70
C GLY A 134 -4.53 -18.03 11.07
N LEU A 135 -3.24 -17.96 11.44
CA LEU A 135 -2.48 -19.13 11.88
C LEU A 135 -2.74 -19.44 13.36
N ASN A 136 -2.71 -20.73 13.71
CA ASN A 136 -2.72 -21.14 15.12
C ASN A 136 -1.40 -20.75 15.82
N ALA A 137 -1.39 -20.75 17.16
CA ALA A 137 -0.23 -20.29 17.95
C ALA A 137 1.06 -21.08 17.68
N HIS A 138 0.95 -22.38 17.42
CA HIS A 138 2.11 -23.24 17.16
C HIS A 138 2.76 -22.85 15.83
N ASP A 139 1.97 -22.77 14.75
CA ASP A 139 2.48 -22.46 13.42
C ASP A 139 2.92 -21.00 13.31
N ALA A 140 2.23 -20.09 13.99
CA ALA A 140 2.64 -18.69 14.11
C ALA A 140 4.01 -18.56 14.78
N LYS A 141 4.27 -19.28 15.88
CA LYS A 141 5.58 -19.28 16.53
C LYS A 141 6.68 -19.80 15.61
N LYS A 142 6.43 -20.94 14.94
CA LYS A 142 7.39 -21.53 14.00
C LYS A 142 7.71 -20.57 12.85
N TYR A 143 6.69 -19.98 12.24
CA TYR A 143 6.84 -19.01 11.15
C TYR A 143 7.61 -17.76 11.59
N SER A 144 7.25 -17.16 12.72
CA SER A 144 7.87 -15.94 13.23
C SER A 144 9.34 -16.13 13.57
N VAL A 145 9.72 -17.25 14.20
CA VAL A 145 11.14 -17.55 14.48
C VAL A 145 11.94 -17.74 13.18
N ALA A 146 11.37 -18.43 12.19
CA ALA A 146 12.03 -18.61 10.90
C ALA A 146 12.24 -17.28 10.16
N LYS A 147 11.23 -16.41 10.14
CA LYS A 147 11.32 -15.09 9.50
C LYS A 147 12.31 -14.15 10.17
N LEU A 148 12.38 -14.11 11.51
CA LEU A 148 13.36 -13.26 12.20
C LEU A 148 14.80 -13.69 11.90
N LYS A 149 15.08 -15.01 11.88
CA LYS A 149 16.38 -15.55 11.49
C LYS A 149 16.79 -15.14 10.07
N GLU A 150 15.85 -15.16 9.12
CA GLU A 150 16.10 -14.73 7.73
C GLU A 150 16.42 -13.23 7.64
N MET A 151 15.85 -12.41 8.53
CA MET A 151 16.14 -10.97 8.61
C MET A 151 17.45 -10.66 9.34
N HIS A 152 18.25 -11.67 9.71
CA HIS A 152 19.45 -11.55 10.54
C HIS A 152 19.20 -10.87 11.90
N MET A 153 18.02 -11.11 12.48
CA MET A 153 17.62 -10.64 13.81
C MET A 153 17.57 -11.76 14.84
#